data_AF-A0A9E4C8I8-F1
#
_entry.id   AF-A0A9E4C8I8-F1
#
_cell.length_a   1.000
_cell.length_b   1.000
_cell.length_c   1.000
_cell.angle_alpha   90.00
_cell.angle_beta   90.00
_cell.angle_gamma   90.00
#
_symmetry.space_group_name_H-M   'P 1'
#
loop_
_entity.id
_entity.type
_entity.pdbx_description
1 polymer ?
#
loop_
_entity_poly.entity_id
_entity_poly.type
_entity_poly.pdbx_seq_one_letter_code
_entity_poly.pdbx_strand_id
1 'polypeptide(L)'
;MHWLGILRSWLTGPDLAAAAEQIAIRNRTAVWQRIQHRAGELGLAEARGYVRVKASQLVRAAVDRELDVHGSTHEAQRSQLEQLAMEAVLRLAVMDTMNAQRTEGAKRYLQTRRAA
;
A
#
# COMPACT_ATOMS: atom_id res chain seq x y z
N MET A 1 -20.74 4.26 -2.95
CA MET A 1 -21.32 3.53 -1.79
C MET A 1 -20.29 2.54 -1.25
N HIS A 2 -19.39 2.95 -0.33
CA HIS A 2 -18.35 2.10 0.26
C HIS A 2 -18.19 2.29 1.79
N TRP A 3 -19.20 2.86 2.46
CA TRP A 3 -19.17 3.08 3.90
C TRP A 3 -19.75 1.90 4.73
N LEU A 4 -20.37 0.92 4.08
CA LEU A 4 -20.98 -0.24 4.77
C LEU A 4 -19.98 -1.32 5.21
N GLY A 5 -18.72 -1.28 4.76
CA GLY A 5 -17.66 -2.14 5.30
C GLY A 5 -17.17 -1.70 6.69
N ILE A 6 -17.50 -0.48 7.10
CA ILE A 6 -16.99 0.16 8.32
C ILE A 6 -17.62 -0.44 9.58
N LEU A 7 -18.87 -0.92 9.54
CA LEU A 7 -19.55 -1.38 10.75
C LEU A 7 -19.27 -2.84 11.15
N ARG A 8 -18.85 -3.71 10.23
CA ARG A 8 -18.82 -5.16 10.52
C ARG A 8 -17.60 -5.65 11.29
N SER A 9 -16.50 -4.89 11.32
CA SER A 9 -15.33 -5.24 12.14
C SER A 9 -15.45 -4.82 13.61
N TRP A 10 -16.53 -4.14 14.00
CA TRP A 10 -16.69 -3.54 15.34
C TRP A 10 -17.22 -4.52 16.40
N LEU A 11 -17.72 -5.69 16.01
CA LEU A 11 -18.38 -6.63 16.92
C LEU A 11 -17.48 -7.77 17.45
N THR A 12 -16.24 -7.90 16.98
CA THR A 12 -15.37 -9.04 17.34
C THR A 12 -13.92 -8.60 17.56
N GLY A 13 -13.68 -7.73 18.54
CA GLY A 13 -12.33 -7.30 18.94
C GLY A 13 -11.54 -6.54 17.85
N PRO A 14 -10.39 -5.93 18.19
CA PRO A 14 -9.56 -5.23 17.21
C PRO A 14 -8.87 -6.26 16.31
N ASP A 15 -9.46 -6.56 15.15
CA ASP A 15 -8.76 -7.27 14.09
C ASP A 15 -7.71 -6.35 13.47
N LEU A 16 -6.49 -6.43 14.02
CA LEU A 16 -5.33 -5.64 13.58
C LEU A 16 -5.01 -5.87 12.09
N ALA A 17 -5.31 -7.05 11.54
CA ALA A 17 -5.10 -7.33 10.13
C ALA A 17 -6.08 -6.56 9.25
N ALA A 18 -7.37 -6.52 9.64
CA ALA A 18 -8.38 -5.72 8.95
C ALA A 18 -8.08 -4.21 9.03
N ALA A 19 -7.61 -3.73 10.19
CA ALA A 19 -7.18 -2.34 10.35
C ALA A 19 -5.95 -2.01 9.47
N ALA A 20 -4.96 -2.89 9.44
CA ALA A 20 -3.78 -2.78 8.59
C ALA A 20 -4.13 -2.73 7.10
N GLU A 21 -5.05 -3.58 6.65
CA GLU A 21 -5.51 -3.60 5.27
C GLU A 21 -6.24 -2.30 4.89
N GLN A 22 -7.06 -1.76 5.80
CA GLN A 22 -7.69 -0.46 5.60
C GLN A 22 -6.67 0.68 5.52
N ILE A 23 -5.67 0.70 6.41
CA ILE A 23 -4.56 1.66 6.33
C ILE A 23 -3.87 1.57 4.97
N ALA A 24 -3.58 0.35 4.50
CA ALA A 24 -2.93 0.15 3.22
C ALA A 24 -3.77 0.64 2.04
N ILE A 25 -5.06 0.32 2.01
CA ILE A 25 -5.98 0.77 0.96
C ILE A 25 -6.08 2.30 0.91
N ARG A 26 -6.25 2.95 2.06
CA ARG A 26 -6.37 4.42 2.16
C ARG A 26 -5.08 5.13 1.72
N ASN A 27 -3.92 4.52 1.96
CA ASN A 27 -2.63 5.13 1.63
C ASN A 27 -2.06 4.69 0.28
N ARG A 28 -2.65 3.68 -0.39
CA ARG A 28 -2.16 3.13 -1.66
C ARG A 28 -1.90 4.20 -2.71
N THR A 29 -2.86 5.10 -2.92
CA THR A 29 -2.72 6.18 -3.92
C THR A 29 -1.58 7.14 -3.60
N ALA A 30 -1.43 7.53 -2.33
CA ALA A 30 -0.34 8.41 -1.90
C ALA A 30 1.03 7.73 -2.03
N VAL A 31 1.12 6.43 -1.71
CA VAL A 31 2.32 5.63 -1.93
C VAL A 31 2.64 5.54 -3.43
N TRP A 32 1.64 5.23 -4.26
CA TRP A 32 1.79 5.15 -5.71
C TRP A 32 2.33 6.45 -6.31
N GLN A 33 1.74 7.59 -5.96
CA GLN A 33 2.19 8.91 -6.42
C GLN A 33 3.68 9.17 -6.11
N ARG A 34 4.17 8.67 -4.96
CA ARG A 34 5.57 8.81 -4.57
C ARG A 34 6.52 7.90 -5.34
N ILE A 35 6.06 6.78 -5.87
CA ILE A 35 6.93 5.77 -6.50
C ILE A 35 6.77 5.65 -8.02
N GLN A 36 5.64 6.08 -8.58
CA GLN A 36 5.26 5.82 -9.98
C GLN A 36 6.32 6.26 -11.00
N HIS A 37 7.05 7.35 -10.71
CA HIS A 37 8.08 7.90 -11.59
C HIS A 37 9.31 7.01 -11.74
N ARG A 38 9.57 6.08 -10.80
CA ARG A 38 10.66 5.08 -10.88
C ARG A 38 10.17 3.64 -10.93
N ALA A 39 8.92 3.38 -10.55
CA ALA A 39 8.40 2.02 -10.40
C ALA A 39 8.55 1.18 -11.68
N GLY A 40 8.36 1.79 -12.87
CA GLY A 40 8.50 1.08 -14.15
C GLY A 40 9.92 0.60 -14.45
N GLU A 41 10.94 1.23 -13.88
CA GLU A 41 12.36 0.98 -14.19
C GLU A 41 13.03 0.01 -13.21
N LEU A 42 12.41 -0.25 -12.06
CA LEU A 42 13.00 -1.04 -10.99
C LEU A 42 12.72 -2.54 -11.16
N GLY A 43 13.72 -3.38 -10.86
CA GLY A 43 13.50 -4.81 -10.67
C GLY A 43 12.59 -5.08 -9.46
N LEU A 44 11.91 -6.23 -9.42
CA LEU A 44 10.93 -6.54 -8.37
C LEU A 44 11.48 -6.41 -6.94
N ALA A 45 12.72 -6.89 -6.71
CA ALA A 45 13.38 -6.78 -5.41
C ALA A 45 13.68 -5.32 -5.02
N GLU A 46 14.18 -4.53 -5.98
CA GLU A 46 14.47 -3.11 -5.78
C GLU A 46 13.19 -2.31 -5.55
N ALA A 47 12.12 -2.61 -6.30
CA ALA A 47 10.82 -2.00 -6.13
C ALA A 47 10.28 -2.24 -4.72
N ARG A 48 10.40 -3.45 -4.17
CA ARG A 48 10.01 -3.76 -2.78
C ARG A 48 10.78 -2.92 -1.76
N GLY A 49 12.10 -2.85 -1.89
CA GLY A 49 12.93 -2.02 -1.00
C GLY A 49 12.58 -0.54 -1.09
N TYR A 50 12.41 -0.04 -2.32
CA TYR A 50 12.05 1.35 -2.59
C TYR A 50 10.67 1.71 -2.03
N VAL A 51 9.65 0.88 -2.27
CA VAL A 51 8.30 1.03 -1.69
C VAL A 51 8.39 1.08 -0.17
N ARG A 52 9.10 0.14 0.46
CA ARG A 52 9.22 0.07 1.93
C ARG A 52 9.74 1.39 2.51
N VAL A 53 10.79 1.95 1.89
CA VAL A 53 11.36 3.23 2.30
C VAL A 53 10.34 4.36 2.13
N LYS A 54 9.67 4.45 0.97
CA LYS A 54 8.74 5.55 0.66
C LYS A 54 7.41 5.49 1.41
N ALA A 55 6.97 4.29 1.78
CA ALA A 55 5.74 4.04 2.51
C ALA A 55 5.89 4.20 4.03
N SER A 56 7.10 4.01 4.59
CA SER A 56 7.36 4.00 6.04
C SER A 56 6.73 5.17 6.80
N GLN A 57 6.98 6.40 6.36
CA GLN A 57 6.44 7.60 7.01
C GLN A 57 4.91 7.71 6.89
N LEU A 58 4.34 7.30 5.76
CA LEU A 58 2.89 7.33 5.55
C LEU A 58 2.17 6.30 6.41
N VAL A 59 2.73 5.09 6.48
CA VAL A 59 2.19 4.00 7.31
C VAL A 59 2.24 4.40 8.78
N ARG A 60 3.38 4.91 9.27
CA ARG A 60 3.50 5.40 10.66
C ARG A 60 2.45 6.46 10.99
N ALA A 61 2.36 7.51 10.18
CA ALA A 61 1.38 8.57 10.39
C ALA A 61 -0.08 8.10 10.27
N ALA A 62 -0.34 7.04 9.49
CA ALA A 62 -1.68 6.45 9.40
C ALA A 62 -2.01 5.57 10.61
N VAL A 63 -1.04 4.79 11.10
CA VAL A 63 -1.15 3.98 12.32
C VAL A 63 -1.38 4.87 13.53
N ASP A 64 -0.60 5.94 13.69
CA ASP A 64 -0.75 6.87 14.81
C ASP A 64 -2.16 7.48 14.84
N ARG A 65 -2.67 7.94 13.69
CA ARG A 65 -4.04 8.45 13.56
C ARG A 65 -5.11 7.40 13.87
N GLU A 66 -4.91 6.16 13.45
CA GLU A 66 -5.89 5.09 13.69
C GLU A 66 -5.92 4.73 15.19
N LEU A 67 -4.76 4.67 15.86
CA LEU A 67 -4.68 4.41 17.30
C LEU A 67 -5.25 5.55 18.15
N ASP A 68 -5.01 6.80 17.75
CA ASP A 68 -5.58 7.99 18.41
C ASP A 68 -7.11 7.96 18.38
N VAL A 69 -7.71 7.57 17.25
CA VAL A 69 -9.16 7.47 17.07
C VAL A 69 -9.77 6.37 17.96
N HIS A 70 -9.07 5.25 18.15
CA HIS A 70 -9.57 4.09 18.91
C HIS A 70 -9.13 4.09 20.39
N GLY A 71 -8.50 5.17 20.87
CA GLY A 71 -8.06 5.30 22.27
C GLY A 71 -7.14 4.17 22.74
N SER A 72 -6.44 3.51 21.82
CA SER A 72 -5.68 2.28 22.08
C SER A 72 -4.20 2.61 22.21
N THR A 73 -3.73 2.76 23.45
CA THR A 73 -2.37 3.24 23.79
C THR A 73 -1.33 2.13 23.92
N HIS A 74 -1.64 0.88 23.54
CA HIS A 74 -0.68 -0.22 23.70
C HIS A 74 0.40 -0.20 22.61
N GLU A 75 1.62 0.14 23.01
CA GLU A 75 2.82 0.18 22.15
C GLU A 75 3.06 -1.15 21.39
N ALA A 76 2.71 -2.28 22.00
CA ALA A 76 2.75 -3.60 21.35
C ALA A 76 1.80 -3.70 20.14
N GLN A 77 0.57 -3.18 20.26
CA GLN A 77 -0.41 -3.16 19.17
C GLN A 77 0.03 -2.20 18.06
N ARG A 78 0.67 -1.08 18.40
CA ARG A 78 1.24 -0.13 17.44
C ARG A 78 2.27 -0.79 16.53
N SER A 79 3.26 -1.46 17.12
CA SER A 79 4.33 -2.12 16.35
C SER A 79 3.76 -3.20 15.43
N GLN A 80 2.83 -4.03 15.95
CA GLN A 80 2.18 -5.08 15.16
C GLN A 80 1.35 -4.50 14.01
N LEU A 81 0.58 -3.44 14.27
CA LEU A 81 -0.24 -2.77 13.26
C LEU A 81 0.62 -2.10 12.18
N GLU A 82 1.74 -1.46 12.56
CA GLU A 82 2.70 -0.89 11.61
C GLU A 82 3.29 -1.97 10.69
N GLN A 83 3.69 -3.11 11.24
CA GLN A 83 4.22 -4.21 10.45
C GLN A 83 3.18 -4.75 9.45
N LEU A 84 1.96 -5.07 9.93
CA LEU A 84 0.89 -5.59 9.10
C LEU A 84 0.49 -4.58 8.01
N ALA A 85 0.39 -3.30 8.35
CA ALA A 85 0.03 -2.25 7.40
C ALA A 85 1.12 -2.08 6.33
N MET A 86 2.40 -2.13 6.73
CA MET A 86 3.52 -2.08 5.80
C MET A 86 3.51 -3.27 4.83
N GLU A 87 3.28 -4.48 5.32
CA GLU A 87 3.18 -5.68 4.48
C GLU A 87 2.02 -5.58 3.47
N ALA A 88 0.86 -5.09 3.92
CA ALA A 88 -0.29 -4.87 3.07
C ALA A 88 -0.02 -3.80 1.99
N VAL A 89 0.65 -2.69 2.34
CA VAL A 89 1.07 -1.65 1.38
C VAL A 89 2.05 -2.22 0.36
N LEU A 90 3.05 -2.98 0.80
CA LEU A 90 4.03 -3.60 -0.08
C LEU A 90 3.37 -4.51 -1.10
N ARG A 91 2.43 -5.36 -0.65
CA ARG A 91 1.66 -6.24 -1.53
C ARG A 91 0.92 -5.44 -2.61
N LEU A 92 0.19 -4.39 -2.23
CA LEU A 92 -0.59 -3.58 -3.17
C LEU A 92 0.30 -2.79 -4.15
N ALA A 93 1.35 -2.14 -3.66
CA ALA A 93 2.23 -1.32 -4.48
C ALA A 93 3.08 -2.14 -5.46
N VAL A 94 3.47 -3.37 -5.09
CA VAL A 94 4.12 -4.31 -6.00
C VAL A 94 3.19 -4.70 -7.14
N MET A 95 1.92 -4.98 -6.85
CA MET A 95 0.93 -5.27 -7.91
C MET A 95 0.77 -4.07 -8.86
N ASP A 96 0.74 -2.85 -8.34
CA ASP A 96 0.68 -1.63 -9.16
C ASP A 96 1.91 -1.46 -10.05
N THR A 97 3.09 -1.79 -9.52
CA THR A 97 4.36 -1.73 -10.26
C THR A 97 4.37 -2.74 -11.41
N MET A 98 3.95 -3.99 -11.15
CA MET A 98 3.84 -5.02 -12.18
C MET A 98 2.83 -4.64 -13.27
N ASN A 99 1.71 -4.04 -12.88
CA ASN A 99 0.70 -3.58 -13.83
C ASN A 99 1.25 -2.44 -14.72
N ALA A 100 1.97 -1.48 -14.13
CA ALA A 100 2.61 -0.40 -14.88
C ALA A 100 3.61 -0.95 -15.92
N GLN A 101 4.50 -1.86 -15.51
CA GLN A 101 5.48 -2.49 -16.39
C GLN A 101 4.82 -3.24 -17.57
N ARG A 102 3.73 -3.97 -17.32
CA ARG A 102 2.97 -4.64 -18.38
C ARG A 102 2.38 -3.65 -19.38
N THR A 103 1.80 -2.55 -18.90
CA THR A 103 1.21 -1.54 -19.79
C THR A 103 2.25 -0.82 -20.64
N GLU A 104 3.44 -0.54 -20.10
CA GLU A 104 4.54 0.06 -20.84
C GLU A 104 5.12 -0.89 -21.90
N GLY A 105 5.31 -2.17 -21.54
CA GLY A 105 5.75 -3.20 -22.49
C GLY A 105 4.80 -3.33 -23.68
N ALA A 106 3.49 -3.35 -23.42
CA ALA A 106 2.47 -3.41 -24.48
C ALA A 106 2.50 -2.18 -25.41
N LYS A 107 2.68 -0.97 -24.87
CA LYS A 107 2.81 0.26 -25.66
C LYS A 107 4.04 0.23 -26.57
N ARG A 108 5.20 -0.22 -26.05
CA ARG A 108 6.43 -0.33 -26.84
C ARG A 108 6.28 -1.30 -28.00
N TYR A 109 5.70 -2.48 -27.77
CA TYR A 109 5.44 -3.46 -28.83
C TYR A 109 4.59 -2.87 -29.98
N LEU A 110 3.53 -2.14 -29.65
CA LEU A 110 2.65 -1.52 -30.64
C LEU A 110 3.35 -0.40 -31.45
N GLN A 111 4.26 0.34 -30.82
CA GLN A 111 5.03 1.37 -31.51
C GLN A 111 6.04 0.76 -32.50
N THR A 112 6.78 -0.27 -32.10
CA THR A 112 7.73 -0.96 -32.99
C THR A 112 7.02 -1.58 -34.20
N ARG A 113 5.82 -2.13 -34.02
CA ARG A 113 5.04 -2.74 -35.10
C ARG A 113 4.44 -1.73 -36.08
N ARG A 114 4.20 -0.47 -35.67
CA ARG A 114 3.70 0.59 -36.57
C ARG A 114 4.80 1.27 -37.40
N ALA A 115 6.06 1.11 -37.00
CA ALA A 115 7.22 1.72 -37.66
C ALA A 115 7.91 0.79 -38.67
N ALA A 116 7.46 -0.47 -38.77
CA ALA A 116 7.90 -1.48 -39.74
C ALA A 116 6.84 -1.66 -40.82
#